data_AF-A0A7R9VFN7-F1
#
_entry.id   AF-A0A7R9VFN7-F1
#
_cell.length_a   1.000
_cell.length_b   1.000
_cell.length_c   1.000
_cell.angle_alpha   90.00
_cell.angle_beta   90.00
_cell.angle_gamma   90.00
#
_symmetry.space_group_name_H-M   'P 1'
#
loop_
_entity.id
_entity.type
_entity.pdbx_description
1 polymer ?
#
loop_
_entity_poly.entity_id
_entity_poly.type
_entity_poly.pdbx_seq_one_letter_code
_entity_poly.pdbx_strand_id
1 'polypeptide(L)'
;VHRNNDTNQEGCEVRKGYVDFLDSVAVERGVADIVDCLESTSCDNTNGACLIITGHSQGGASATVASILLYDFDPTVVTFGQPAAVDEDCDSIPSDRYYRYVNSIKEPNEIGEQAFDPVPYVPPAVSRSVHYGHCILLGEDPTSVKYLGLDVGADFKPSVFDRRPEKLSAHFGYDARIGALLENAPIRTDGFSDGIFCDRDYHDLCSSG
;
A
#
# COMPACT_ATOMS: atom_id res chain seq x y z
N VAL A 1 13.30 -11.50 -12.05
CA VAL A 1 13.95 -12.27 -10.97
C VAL A 1 15.33 -11.68 -10.77
N HIS A 2 15.51 -10.86 -9.74
CA HIS A 2 16.86 -10.50 -9.30
C HIS A 2 17.39 -11.72 -8.55
N ARG A 3 18.27 -12.50 -9.19
CA ARG A 3 19.01 -13.57 -8.51
C ARG A 3 20.36 -12.98 -8.14
N ASN A 4 20.55 -12.72 -6.86
CA ASN A 4 21.88 -12.41 -6.35
C ASN A 4 22.68 -13.72 -6.43
N ASN A 5 23.62 -13.83 -7.37
CA ASN A 5 24.26 -15.10 -7.75
C ASN A 5 25.28 -15.62 -6.72
N ASP A 6 25.52 -14.91 -5.61
CA ASP A 6 26.63 -15.21 -4.70
C ASP A 6 26.24 -15.71 -3.30
N THR A 7 24.95 -15.91 -3.02
CA THR A 7 24.50 -16.50 -1.74
C THR A 7 23.29 -17.40 -1.97
N ASN A 8 23.17 -18.49 -1.22
CA ASN A 8 21.94 -19.32 -1.11
C ASN A 8 20.73 -18.55 -0.52
N GLN A 9 20.61 -17.24 -0.80
CA GLN A 9 19.44 -16.44 -0.46
C GLN A 9 18.39 -16.62 -1.55
N GLU A 10 17.23 -17.09 -1.13
CA GLU A 10 16.04 -17.14 -1.97
C GLU A 10 15.72 -15.70 -2.43
N GLY A 11 15.75 -15.46 -3.75
CA GLY A 11 15.49 -14.14 -4.31
C GLY A 11 13.99 -13.86 -4.36
N CYS A 12 13.60 -12.59 -4.21
CA CYS A 12 12.19 -12.21 -4.28
C CYS A 12 11.60 -12.43 -5.68
N GLU A 13 10.47 -13.14 -5.74
CA GLU A 13 9.68 -13.27 -6.97
C GLU A 13 8.74 -12.08 -7.13
N VAL A 14 8.79 -11.47 -8.30
CA VAL A 14 8.13 -10.20 -8.62
C VAL A 14 7.35 -10.35 -9.92
N ARG A 15 6.18 -9.73 -10.01
CA ARG A 15 5.37 -9.83 -11.23
C ARG A 15 6.07 -9.15 -12.41
N LYS A 16 6.21 -9.88 -13.53
CA LYS A 16 6.89 -9.41 -14.74
C LYS A 16 6.43 -8.01 -15.19
N GLY A 17 5.11 -7.81 -15.26
CA GLY A 17 4.54 -6.52 -15.70
C GLY A 17 4.86 -5.32 -14.81
N TYR A 18 5.37 -5.54 -13.58
CA TYR A 18 5.83 -4.47 -12.68
C TYR A 18 7.34 -4.30 -12.67
N VAL A 19 8.11 -5.16 -13.36
CA VAL A 19 9.57 -5.07 -13.47
C VAL A 19 10.06 -4.78 -14.87
N ASP A 20 9.21 -4.90 -15.89
CA ASP A 20 9.58 -4.61 -17.28
C ASP A 20 10.11 -3.17 -17.47
N PHE A 21 9.79 -2.24 -16.56
CA PHE A 21 10.33 -0.87 -16.58
C PHE A 21 11.84 -0.83 -16.29
N LEU A 22 12.37 -1.81 -15.54
CA LEU A 22 13.77 -1.90 -15.14
C LEU A 22 14.72 -2.12 -16.32
N ASP A 23 14.23 -2.68 -17.42
CA ASP A 23 15.03 -2.94 -18.63
C ASP A 23 15.32 -1.66 -19.45
N SER A 24 15.01 -0.48 -18.91
CA SER A 24 15.20 0.80 -19.60
C SER A 24 16.43 1.57 -19.09
N VAL A 25 17.16 2.18 -20.02
CA VAL A 25 18.30 3.07 -19.71
C VAL A 25 17.90 4.25 -18.80
N ALA A 26 16.63 4.65 -18.86
CA ALA A 26 16.09 5.70 -18.00
C ALA A 26 16.11 5.28 -16.52
N VAL A 27 15.78 4.01 -16.22
CA VAL A 27 15.83 3.49 -14.84
C VAL A 27 17.26 3.35 -14.36
N GLU A 28 18.17 2.84 -15.19
CA GLU A 28 19.59 2.72 -14.82
C GLU A 28 20.17 4.09 -14.41
N ARG A 29 19.90 5.13 -15.21
CA ARG A 29 20.32 6.50 -14.89
C ARG A 29 19.62 7.04 -13.64
N GLY A 30 18.31 6.83 -13.51
CA GLY A 30 17.56 7.28 -12.35
C GLY A 30 18.03 6.65 -11.04
N VAL A 31 18.40 5.36 -11.06
CA VAL A 31 18.99 4.67 -9.89
C VAL A 31 20.34 5.28 -9.54
N ALA A 32 21.21 5.51 -10.54
CA ALA A 32 22.50 6.16 -10.29
C ALA A 32 22.34 7.57 -9.69
N ASP A 33 21.43 8.39 -10.24
CA ASP A 33 21.15 9.74 -9.74
C ASP A 33 20.63 9.72 -8.29
N ILE A 34 19.79 8.73 -7.93
CA ILE A 34 19.28 8.56 -6.56
C ILE A 34 20.41 8.17 -5.62
N VAL A 35 21.25 7.20 -6.01
CA VAL A 35 22.42 6.75 -5.21
C VAL A 35 23.37 7.92 -4.95
N ASP A 36 23.75 8.66 -6.00
CA ASP A 36 24.63 9.82 -5.88
C ASP A 36 24.04 10.89 -4.94
N CYS A 37 22.72 11.11 -4.99
CA CYS A 37 22.03 12.03 -4.09
C CYS A 37 22.07 11.57 -2.63
N LEU A 38 21.79 10.29 -2.36
CA LEU A 38 21.77 9.74 -1.01
C LEU A 38 23.16 9.73 -0.37
N GLU A 39 24.18 9.35 -1.14
CA GLU A 39 25.57 9.36 -0.69
C GLU A 39 26.08 10.78 -0.44
N SER A 40 25.76 11.74 -1.31
CA SER A 40 26.23 13.13 -1.17
C SER A 40 25.58 13.90 -0.02
N THR A 41 24.38 13.51 0.40
CA THR A 41 23.64 14.19 1.48
C THR A 41 23.93 13.62 2.87
N SER A 42 24.75 12.57 2.98
CA SER A 42 24.97 11.82 4.24
C SER A 42 23.65 11.44 4.90
N CYS A 43 22.68 11.02 4.08
CA CYS A 43 21.35 10.74 4.57
C CYS A 43 21.36 9.47 5.41
N ASP A 44 21.28 9.64 6.73
CA ASP A 44 21.11 8.54 7.67
C ASP A 44 19.66 8.48 8.13
N ASN A 45 19.05 7.29 8.12
CA ASN A 45 17.67 7.09 8.56
C ASN A 45 17.46 7.33 10.08
N THR A 46 18.44 7.91 10.78
CA THR A 46 18.40 8.17 12.23
C THR A 46 17.43 9.29 12.60
N ASN A 47 17.13 10.22 11.68
CA ASN A 47 16.24 11.35 11.92
C ASN A 47 14.95 11.34 11.07
N GLY A 48 14.63 10.22 10.41
CA GLY A 48 13.47 10.08 9.52
C GLY A 48 13.78 9.27 8.27
N ALA A 49 12.81 9.14 7.37
CA ALA A 49 13.01 8.42 6.11
C ALA A 49 13.80 9.26 5.10
N CYS A 50 14.99 8.80 4.74
CA CYS A 50 15.86 9.42 3.74
C CYS A 50 15.39 9.23 2.30
N LEU A 51 14.87 8.05 2.02
CA LEU A 51 14.34 7.67 0.73
C LEU A 51 12.89 7.27 0.90
N ILE A 52 11.98 8.05 0.29
CA ILE A 52 10.56 7.71 0.19
C ILE A 52 10.26 7.38 -1.26
N ILE A 53 9.78 6.16 -1.50
CA ILE A 53 9.36 5.71 -2.83
C ILE A 53 7.85 5.59 -2.82
N THR A 54 7.20 6.19 -3.82
CA THR A 54 5.74 6.24 -3.87
C THR A 54 5.19 5.99 -5.26
N GLY A 55 3.92 5.59 -5.32
CA GLY A 55 3.20 5.43 -6.56
C GLY A 55 1.74 5.06 -6.34
N HIS A 56 0.91 5.37 -7.33
CA HIS A 56 -0.51 4.99 -7.38
C HIS A 56 -0.70 3.80 -8.33
N SER A 57 -1.63 2.90 -8.00
CA SER A 57 -2.01 1.78 -8.86
C SER A 57 -0.80 0.93 -9.25
N GLN A 58 -0.60 0.65 -10.54
CA GLN A 58 0.60 0.00 -11.07
C GLN A 58 1.90 0.70 -10.65
N GLY A 59 1.92 2.03 -10.51
CA GLY A 59 3.08 2.77 -10.03
C GLY A 59 3.44 2.43 -8.58
N GLY A 60 2.45 2.09 -7.73
CA GLY A 60 2.70 1.61 -6.38
C GLY A 60 3.36 0.22 -6.37
N ALA A 61 2.99 -0.63 -7.34
CA ALA A 61 3.64 -1.93 -7.51
C ALA A 61 5.09 -1.78 -7.99
N SER A 62 5.34 -0.87 -8.93
CA SER A 62 6.70 -0.51 -9.34
C SER A 62 7.51 0.14 -8.21
N ALA A 63 6.89 0.94 -7.34
CA ALA A 63 7.54 1.51 -6.16
C ALA A 63 8.01 0.41 -5.18
N THR A 64 7.20 -0.62 -4.96
CA THR A 64 7.56 -1.80 -4.16
C THR A 64 8.73 -2.59 -4.78
N VAL A 65 8.79 -2.68 -6.10
CA VAL A 65 9.93 -3.32 -6.79
C VAL A 65 11.18 -2.45 -6.66
N ALA A 66 11.04 -1.14 -6.84
CA ALA A 66 12.16 -0.21 -6.76
C ALA A 66 12.79 -0.18 -5.35
N SER A 67 11.99 -0.34 -4.28
CA SER A 67 12.52 -0.41 -2.93
C SER A 67 13.35 -1.67 -2.66
N ILE A 68 13.06 -2.79 -3.33
CA ILE A 68 13.93 -3.98 -3.27
C ILE A 68 15.29 -3.69 -3.91
N LEU A 69 15.32 -2.95 -5.03
CA LEU A 69 16.57 -2.56 -5.69
C LEU A 69 17.39 -1.57 -4.87
N LEU A 70 16.71 -0.75 -4.07
CA LEU A 70 17.30 0.29 -3.23
C LEU A 70 17.33 -0.14 -1.74
N TYR A 71 17.28 -1.45 -1.48
CA TYR A 71 17.15 -2.01 -0.12
C TYR A 71 18.24 -1.52 0.83
N ASP A 72 19.49 -1.38 0.35
CA ASP A 72 20.62 -0.91 1.15
C ASP A 72 20.47 0.52 1.67
N PHE A 73 19.54 1.30 1.09
CA PHE A 73 19.21 2.66 1.54
C PHE A 73 18.01 2.70 2.50
N ASP A 74 17.49 1.53 2.89
CA ASP A 74 16.39 1.36 3.84
C ASP A 74 15.20 2.29 3.51
N PRO A 75 14.58 2.13 2.32
CA PRO A 75 13.52 3.02 1.84
C PRO A 75 12.23 2.90 2.67
N THR A 76 11.48 3.99 2.76
CA THR A 76 10.06 3.97 3.15
C THR A 76 9.21 3.94 1.90
N VAL A 77 8.20 3.09 1.86
CA VAL A 77 7.33 2.93 0.70
C VAL A 77 5.92 3.39 1.04
N VAL A 78 5.38 4.34 0.27
CA VAL A 78 4.03 4.87 0.46
C VAL A 78 3.24 4.69 -0.82
N THR A 79 2.18 3.87 -0.83
CA THR A 79 1.45 3.57 -2.07
C THR A 79 -0.05 3.80 -1.94
N PHE A 80 -0.70 3.99 -3.09
CA PHE A 80 -2.12 4.31 -3.18
C PHE A 80 -2.80 3.35 -4.15
N GLY A 81 -3.77 2.56 -3.69
CA GLY A 81 -4.48 1.61 -4.57
C GLY A 81 -3.56 0.58 -5.23
N GLN A 82 -2.46 0.21 -4.57
CA GLN A 82 -1.45 -0.70 -5.10
C GLN A 82 -2.00 -2.14 -5.24
N PRO A 83 -1.80 -2.82 -6.39
CA PRO A 83 -1.98 -4.27 -6.50
C PRO A 83 -0.78 -5.05 -5.92
N ALA A 84 -1.02 -6.27 -5.41
CA ALA A 84 0.05 -7.13 -4.90
C ALA A 84 1.11 -7.40 -5.99
N ALA A 85 2.38 -7.16 -5.67
CA ALA A 85 3.47 -7.05 -6.65
C ALA A 85 4.58 -8.10 -6.49
N VAL A 86 4.74 -8.62 -5.28
CA VAL A 86 5.83 -9.49 -4.86
C VAL A 86 5.22 -10.69 -4.15
N ASP A 87 5.76 -11.87 -4.43
CA ASP A 87 5.34 -13.11 -3.79
C ASP A 87 5.72 -13.13 -2.31
N GLU A 88 5.05 -14.02 -1.55
CA GLU A 88 5.37 -14.28 -0.15
C GLU A 88 6.86 -14.63 0.06
N ASP A 89 7.33 -14.50 1.30
CA ASP A 89 8.69 -14.86 1.73
C ASP A 89 9.82 -14.03 1.05
N CYS A 90 9.59 -12.74 0.81
CA CYS A 90 10.63 -11.81 0.33
C CYS A 90 11.33 -11.09 1.50
N ASP A 91 12.49 -11.58 1.91
CA ASP A 91 13.30 -11.02 3.01
C ASP A 91 13.79 -9.58 2.75
N SER A 92 13.83 -9.14 1.48
CA SER A 92 14.23 -7.78 1.09
C SER A 92 13.12 -6.74 1.26
N ILE A 93 11.98 -7.08 1.87
CA ILE A 93 10.90 -6.15 2.18
C ILE A 93 10.77 -5.98 3.70
N PRO A 94 11.26 -4.87 4.26
CA PRO A 94 10.98 -4.51 5.65
C PRO A 94 9.55 -3.97 5.74
N SER A 95 8.57 -4.84 6.01
CA SER A 95 7.14 -4.51 6.00
C SER A 95 6.76 -3.29 6.85
N ASP A 96 7.42 -3.07 7.98
CA ASP A 96 7.19 -1.94 8.89
C ASP A 96 7.47 -0.57 8.27
N ARG A 97 8.14 -0.54 7.10
CA ARG A 97 8.41 0.68 6.33
C ARG A 97 7.47 0.89 5.15
N TYR A 98 6.47 0.03 5.01
CA TYR A 98 5.52 0.05 3.89
C TYR A 98 4.16 0.54 4.39
N TYR A 99 3.61 1.55 3.72
CA TYR A 99 2.33 2.16 4.03
C TYR A 99 1.47 2.13 2.78
N ARG A 100 0.41 1.33 2.81
CA ARG A 100 -0.51 1.14 1.70
C ARG A 100 -1.84 1.79 2.02
N TYR A 101 -2.22 2.77 1.21
CA TYR A 101 -3.49 3.45 1.32
C TYR A 101 -4.50 2.85 0.34
N VAL A 102 -5.67 2.53 0.85
CA VAL A 102 -6.80 1.98 0.07
C VAL A 102 -8.01 2.87 0.29
N ASN A 103 -8.64 3.31 -0.78
CA ASN A 103 -9.86 4.09 -0.70
C ASN A 103 -11.10 3.21 -0.49
N SER A 104 -12.05 3.72 0.28
CA SER A 104 -13.46 3.32 0.27
C SER A 104 -14.39 4.49 -0.07
N ILE A 105 -15.56 4.17 -0.61
CA ILE A 105 -16.67 5.12 -0.82
C ILE A 105 -17.93 4.59 -0.16
N LYS A 106 -18.79 5.50 0.29
CA LYS A 106 -20.12 5.19 0.79
C LYS A 106 -21.06 4.98 -0.39
N GLU A 107 -21.88 3.94 -0.32
CA GLU A 107 -22.88 3.69 -1.34
C GLU A 107 -24.05 4.68 -1.23
N PRO A 108 -24.37 5.47 -2.29
CA PRO A 108 -25.38 6.53 -2.20
C PRO A 108 -26.79 6.04 -1.86
N ASN A 109 -27.09 4.77 -2.13
CA ASN A 109 -28.43 4.19 -2.03
C ASN A 109 -28.54 3.04 -1.03
N GLU A 110 -27.45 2.67 -0.35
CA GLU A 110 -27.39 1.48 0.50
C GLU A 110 -26.84 1.86 1.88
N ILE A 111 -27.72 1.83 2.89
CA ILE A 111 -27.37 2.23 4.25
C ILE A 111 -26.37 1.21 4.82
N GLY A 112 -25.16 1.69 5.13
CA GLY A 112 -24.12 0.87 5.75
C GLY A 112 -23.25 0.08 4.77
N GLU A 113 -23.45 0.24 3.46
CA GLU A 113 -22.56 -0.35 2.46
C GLU A 113 -21.43 0.60 2.07
N GLN A 114 -20.23 0.02 1.96
CA GLN A 114 -19.04 0.70 1.47
C GLN A 114 -18.53 -0.07 0.27
N ALA A 115 -18.07 0.65 -0.75
CA ALA A 115 -17.30 0.07 -1.83
C ALA A 115 -15.81 0.38 -1.67
N PHE A 116 -14.96 -0.51 -2.13
CA PHE A 116 -13.51 -0.35 -2.04
C PHE A 116 -12.88 -0.19 -3.41
N ASP A 117 -11.70 0.39 -3.44
CA ASP A 117 -10.82 0.34 -4.60
C ASP A 117 -10.58 -1.13 -4.99
N PRO A 118 -10.96 -1.58 -6.20
CA PRO A 118 -10.78 -2.96 -6.64
C PRO A 118 -9.31 -3.36 -6.81
N VAL A 119 -8.42 -2.40 -7.13
CA VAL A 119 -7.07 -2.72 -7.63
C VAL A 119 -6.22 -3.50 -6.62
N PRO A 120 -6.20 -3.17 -5.33
CA PRO A 120 -5.54 -3.99 -4.31
C PRO A 120 -6.04 -5.44 -4.23
N TYR A 121 -7.29 -5.71 -4.60
CA TYR A 121 -7.92 -7.01 -4.43
C TYR A 121 -7.86 -7.90 -5.66
N VAL A 122 -7.47 -7.37 -6.83
CA VAL A 122 -7.39 -8.14 -8.09
C VAL A 122 -6.49 -9.35 -7.87
N PRO A 123 -7.08 -10.56 -7.70
CA PRO A 123 -6.29 -11.73 -7.38
C PRO A 123 -5.59 -12.18 -8.65
N PRO A 124 -4.31 -12.52 -8.60
CA PRO A 124 -3.72 -13.29 -9.68
C PRO A 124 -4.28 -14.72 -9.57
N ALA A 125 -4.89 -15.23 -10.64
CA ALA A 125 -5.41 -16.61 -10.65
C ALA A 125 -4.32 -17.69 -10.45
N VAL A 126 -3.04 -17.29 -10.45
CA VAL A 126 -1.86 -18.18 -10.48
C VAL A 126 -0.63 -17.64 -9.72
N SER A 127 -0.69 -16.48 -9.06
CA SER A 127 0.50 -15.95 -8.36
C SER A 127 0.33 -15.96 -6.84
N ARG A 128 1.46 -16.08 -6.13
CA ARG A 128 1.53 -16.04 -4.67
C ARG A 128 1.80 -14.62 -4.16
N SER A 129 1.49 -13.61 -4.98
CA SER A 129 1.78 -12.23 -4.62
C SER A 129 0.94 -11.80 -3.44
N VAL A 130 1.62 -11.35 -2.39
CA VAL A 130 1.01 -10.85 -1.17
C VAL A 130 1.19 -9.35 -1.05
N HIS A 131 0.54 -8.80 -0.04
CA HIS A 131 0.64 -7.40 0.30
C HIS A 131 1.53 -7.26 1.54
N TYR A 132 2.54 -6.41 1.43
CA TYR A 132 3.44 -6.06 2.52
C TYR A 132 3.07 -4.70 3.12
N GLY A 133 3.29 -4.54 4.42
CA GLY A 133 3.17 -3.30 5.17
C GLY A 133 1.80 -2.96 5.73
N HIS A 134 1.80 -1.80 6.38
CA HIS A 134 0.67 -1.18 7.05
C HIS A 134 -0.46 -0.89 6.05
N CYS A 135 -1.61 -1.53 6.24
CA CYS A 135 -2.80 -1.27 5.43
C CYS A 135 -3.67 -0.20 6.10
N ILE A 136 -3.90 0.90 5.38
CA ILE A 136 -4.63 2.07 5.84
C ILE A 136 -5.81 2.31 4.89
N LEU A 137 -7.02 2.19 5.42
CA LEU A 137 -8.25 2.43 4.68
C LEU A 137 -8.70 3.89 4.86
N LEU A 138 -8.97 4.56 3.74
CA LEU A 138 -9.40 5.94 3.63
C LEU A 138 -10.87 6.03 3.26
N GLY A 139 -11.70 6.65 4.09
CA GLY A 139 -13.09 6.93 3.74
C GLY A 139 -13.25 8.16 2.86
N GLU A 140 -14.51 8.48 2.56
CA GLU A 140 -14.88 9.73 1.88
C GLU A 140 -14.87 10.96 2.80
N ASP A 141 -15.11 10.75 4.09
CA ASP A 141 -15.06 11.82 5.08
C ASP A 141 -13.59 12.19 5.40
N PRO A 142 -13.25 13.48 5.48
CA PRO A 142 -11.89 13.95 5.77
C PRO A 142 -11.35 13.60 7.16
N THR A 143 -12.13 12.96 8.03
CA THR A 143 -11.67 12.46 9.35
C THR A 143 -11.65 10.94 9.45
N SER A 144 -11.97 10.28 8.35
CA SER A 144 -12.42 8.90 8.34
C SER A 144 -11.28 7.98 7.86
N VAL A 145 -10.49 7.47 8.81
CA VAL A 145 -9.34 6.60 8.57
C VAL A 145 -9.43 5.34 9.42
N LYS A 146 -9.08 4.19 8.84
CA LYS A 146 -8.96 2.93 9.56
C LYS A 146 -7.61 2.28 9.31
N TYR A 147 -6.87 2.00 10.38
CA TYR A 147 -5.70 1.13 10.30
C TYR A 147 -6.14 -0.33 10.41
N LEU A 148 -5.85 -1.13 9.37
CA LEU A 148 -6.24 -2.55 9.31
C LEU A 148 -5.18 -3.47 9.91
N GLY A 149 -3.91 -3.08 9.90
CA GLY A 149 -2.81 -3.86 10.47
C GLY A 149 -1.58 -3.93 9.56
N LEU A 150 -0.53 -4.60 10.05
CA LEU A 150 0.70 -4.90 9.32
C LEU A 150 0.53 -6.22 8.56
N ASP A 151 0.98 -6.25 7.30
CA ASP A 151 0.95 -7.44 6.43
C ASP A 151 -0.43 -8.10 6.33
N VAL A 152 -1.48 -7.29 6.51
CA VAL A 152 -2.84 -7.73 6.22
C VAL A 152 -2.92 -7.95 4.72
N GLY A 153 -2.96 -9.24 4.36
CA GLY A 153 -2.99 -9.72 2.99
C GLY A 153 -4.29 -9.34 2.27
N ALA A 154 -4.42 -9.85 1.04
CA ALA A 154 -5.66 -9.75 0.27
C ALA A 154 -6.85 -10.47 0.95
N ASP A 155 -6.66 -11.13 2.11
CA ASP A 155 -7.70 -11.75 2.92
C ASP A 155 -8.60 -10.74 3.66
N PHE A 156 -8.25 -9.45 3.65
CA PHE A 156 -9.28 -8.41 3.63
C PHE A 156 -9.99 -8.46 2.26
N LYS A 157 -10.64 -9.58 1.96
CA LYS A 157 -11.70 -9.60 0.96
C LYS A 157 -12.92 -9.13 1.73
N PRO A 158 -13.70 -8.15 1.25
CA PRO A 158 -15.10 -8.19 1.59
C PRO A 158 -15.56 -9.62 1.26
N SER A 159 -15.82 -10.42 2.30
CA SER A 159 -15.98 -11.86 2.14
C SER A 159 -17.11 -12.15 1.14
N VAL A 160 -17.22 -13.36 0.62
CA VAL A 160 -18.42 -13.75 -0.16
C VAL A 160 -19.74 -13.57 0.61
N PHE A 161 -19.68 -13.39 1.94
CA PHE A 161 -20.81 -12.99 2.80
C PHE A 161 -20.83 -11.50 3.16
N ASP A 162 -19.72 -10.78 2.99
CA ASP A 162 -19.57 -9.34 3.17
C ASP A 162 -19.77 -8.71 1.78
N ARG A 163 -21.03 -8.51 1.41
CA ARG A 163 -21.49 -8.09 0.07
C ARG A 163 -21.11 -6.65 -0.31
N ARG A 164 -19.91 -6.19 0.04
CA ARG A 164 -19.46 -4.84 -0.24
C ARG A 164 -18.89 -4.77 -1.65
N PRO A 165 -19.50 -3.99 -2.57
CA PRO A 165 -19.11 -4.01 -3.97
C PRO A 165 -17.72 -3.41 -4.19
N GLU A 166 -16.89 -4.01 -5.04
CA GLU A 166 -15.69 -3.33 -5.53
C GLU A 166 -16.09 -2.29 -6.58
N LYS A 167 -15.58 -1.05 -6.47
CA LYS A 167 -15.93 0.02 -7.41
C LYS A 167 -14.72 0.78 -7.91
N LEU A 168 -14.59 0.81 -9.24
CA LEU A 168 -13.54 1.56 -9.92
C LEU A 168 -13.53 3.06 -9.56
N SER A 169 -14.67 3.65 -9.20
CA SER A 169 -14.72 5.04 -8.74
C SER A 169 -13.93 5.28 -7.45
N ALA A 170 -13.81 4.26 -6.57
CA ALA A 170 -12.98 4.36 -5.37
C ALA A 170 -11.47 4.36 -5.70
N HIS A 171 -11.06 3.94 -6.89
CA HIS A 171 -9.65 3.92 -7.31
C HIS A 171 -9.01 5.31 -7.50
N PHE A 172 -9.82 6.37 -7.49
CA PHE A 172 -9.37 7.74 -7.75
C PHE A 172 -9.59 8.65 -6.53
N GLY A 173 -8.95 9.84 -6.56
CA GLY A 173 -9.16 10.88 -5.53
C GLY A 173 -8.38 10.65 -4.23
N TYR A 174 -7.33 9.81 -4.25
CA TYR A 174 -6.43 9.62 -3.11
C TYR A 174 -5.79 10.93 -2.64
N ASP A 175 -5.36 11.77 -3.58
CA ASP A 175 -4.73 13.08 -3.33
C ASP A 175 -5.66 14.02 -2.55
N ALA A 176 -6.91 14.17 -2.99
CA ALA A 176 -7.89 15.03 -2.32
C ALA A 176 -8.18 14.54 -0.89
N ARG A 177 -8.27 13.22 -0.68
CA ARG A 177 -8.52 12.63 0.65
C ARG A 177 -7.33 12.82 1.57
N ILE A 178 -6.12 12.53 1.10
CA ILE A 178 -4.89 12.76 1.87
C ILE A 178 -4.74 14.24 2.21
N GLY A 179 -5.01 15.14 1.26
CA GLY A 179 -5.00 16.59 1.51
C GLY A 179 -5.97 16.98 2.62
N ALA A 180 -7.20 16.50 2.55
CA ALA A 180 -8.21 16.79 3.57
C ALA A 180 -7.85 16.20 4.94
N LEU A 181 -7.18 15.03 4.98
CA LEU A 181 -6.69 14.44 6.22
C LEU A 181 -5.60 15.32 6.85
N LEU A 182 -4.64 15.81 6.06
CA LEU A 182 -3.57 16.68 6.56
C LEU A 182 -4.12 17.97 7.20
N GLU A 183 -5.21 18.52 6.66
CA GLU A 183 -5.89 19.70 7.21
C GLU A 183 -6.61 19.43 8.53
N ASN A 184 -6.95 18.17 8.81
CA ASN A 184 -7.72 17.75 10.00
C ASN A 184 -6.87 17.00 11.04
N ALA A 185 -5.54 17.00 10.90
CA ALA A 185 -4.63 16.35 11.83
C ALA A 185 -4.67 17.00 13.24
N PRO A 186 -4.59 16.21 14.34
CA PRO A 186 -4.47 14.76 14.38
C PRO A 186 -5.81 14.03 14.11
N ILE A 187 -5.73 12.90 13.40
CA ILE A 187 -6.90 12.09 13.01
C ILE A 187 -6.86 10.77 13.77
N ARG A 188 -8.03 10.29 14.20
CA ARG A 188 -8.16 8.96 14.80
C ARG A 188 -8.15 7.89 13.71
N THR A 189 -7.50 6.76 13.98
CA THR A 189 -7.37 5.65 13.03
C THR A 189 -8.22 4.44 13.40
N ASP A 190 -9.14 4.61 14.35
CA ASP A 190 -9.99 3.56 14.91
C ASP A 190 -11.23 3.25 14.05
N GLY A 191 -11.63 4.16 13.15
CA GLY A 191 -12.67 3.92 12.14
C GLY A 191 -13.57 5.12 11.86
N PHE A 192 -14.78 4.83 11.37
CA PHE A 192 -15.75 5.79 10.82
C PHE A 192 -16.97 5.95 11.75
N SER A 193 -17.35 7.17 12.15
CA SER A 193 -18.53 7.42 13.02
C SER A 193 -19.87 7.51 12.26
N ASP A 194 -19.88 7.89 10.97
CA ASP A 194 -21.10 8.14 10.18
C ASP A 194 -21.34 7.14 9.01
N GLY A 195 -20.86 5.90 9.12
CA GLY A 195 -21.08 4.91 8.05
C GLY A 195 -20.32 3.57 8.02
N ILE A 196 -19.63 3.20 9.10
CA ILE A 196 -19.46 1.82 9.60
C ILE A 196 -18.42 0.88 8.91
N PHE A 197 -17.31 0.64 9.63
CA PHE A 197 -16.73 -0.70 9.81
C PHE A 197 -17.09 -1.19 11.23
N CYS A 198 -18.33 -1.63 11.42
CA CYS A 198 -18.77 -2.43 12.56
C CYS A 198 -19.15 -3.78 11.97
N ASP A 199 -18.19 -4.69 11.92
CA ASP A 199 -18.52 -6.11 11.77
C ASP A 199 -19.23 -6.55 13.06
N ARG A 200 -20.01 -7.63 12.98
CA ARG A 200 -20.64 -8.26 14.15
C ARG A 200 -19.64 -8.58 15.26
N ASP A 201 -18.38 -8.79 14.91
CA ASP A 201 -17.27 -9.11 15.83
C ASP A 201 -16.60 -7.87 16.47
N TYR A 202 -16.94 -6.65 16.03
CA TYR A 202 -16.31 -5.39 16.53
C TYR A 202 -17.33 -4.36 17.03
N HIS A 203 -18.55 -4.81 17.36
CA HIS A 203 -19.67 -3.96 17.79
C HIS A 203 -19.34 -3.10 19.03
N ASP A 204 -18.52 -3.60 19.94
CA ASP A 204 -18.18 -2.91 21.20
C ASP A 204 -17.31 -1.66 20.99
N LEU A 205 -16.55 -1.59 19.89
CA LEU A 205 -15.76 -0.40 19.55
C LEU A 205 -16.62 0.73 18.98
N CYS A 206 -17.77 0.39 18.40
CA CYS A 206 -18.71 1.35 17.83
C CYS A 206 -19.76 1.86 18.83
N SER A 207 -19.90 1.25 20.00
CA SER A 207 -20.95 1.56 20.99
C SER A 207 -20.51 2.48 22.13
N SER A 208 -19.25 2.95 22.11
CA SER A 208 -18.66 3.81 23.15
C SER A 208 -18.35 5.25 22.70
N GLY A 209 -18.82 5.65 21.50
CA GLY A 209 -18.74 7.01 20.95
C GLY A 209 -19.98 7.84 21.20
#